data_AF-A0A951FE30-F1
#
_entry.id   AF-A0A951FE30-F1
#
_cell.length_a   1.000
_cell.length_b   1.000
_cell.length_c   1.000
_cell.angle_alpha   90.00
_cell.angle_beta   90.00
_cell.angle_gamma   90.00
#
_symmetry.space_group_name_H-M   'P 1'
#
loop_
_entity.id
_entity.type
_entity.pdbx_description
1 polymer ?
#
loop_
_entity_poly.entity_id
_entity_poly.type
_entity_poly.pdbx_seq_one_letter_code
_entity_poly.pdbx_strand_id
1 'polypeptide(L)'
;METTARRQFVKWSFFKIDPAWRALPAIERERGKQEFEAVVKRWASEIVLRPYTLVGLRGDAEIGLWLVSERLEDFTELHGELLATPLGRYLSVPHSFLAMTKRSMYVDKYATEEEAKRRDIIVPGESKYLFVYPFVKTRAWYALAPEERQRLMDEHIRVGRKYPDVKLNTTYSYGLDDQEFVVAFETDVPSRFLDLVQELRETQASSYTLRDTPLIPCIATSARGMLDSLDGGTSASTQPTPAVEAQPVATSAPVAAPARVGEFVPVCKVSEVPAGESKLVVVNGEQIALYNVDGSFYALSNRCS
;
A
#
# COMPACT_ATOMS: atom_id res chain seq x y z
N MET A 1 -26.49 12.35 13.00
CA MET A 1 -25.05 12.64 12.82
C MET A 1 -24.52 11.61 11.85
N GLU A 2 -24.21 12.04 10.63
CA GLU A 2 -23.63 11.19 9.59
C GLU A 2 -22.25 10.72 10.09
N THR A 3 -22.06 9.41 10.22
CA THR A 3 -20.78 8.79 10.56
C THR A 3 -19.82 9.02 9.40
N THR A 4 -19.20 10.19 9.37
CA THR A 4 -18.13 10.50 8.43
C THR A 4 -17.03 9.46 8.65
N ALA A 5 -16.76 8.63 7.64
CA ALA A 5 -15.67 7.66 7.71
C ALA A 5 -14.36 8.38 8.11
N ARG A 6 -13.60 7.78 9.03
CA ARG A 6 -12.37 8.37 9.56
C ARG A 6 -11.34 8.43 8.42
N ARG A 7 -10.85 9.63 8.11
CA ARG A 7 -9.87 9.83 7.03
C ARG A 7 -8.54 9.19 7.44
N GLN A 8 -7.84 8.64 6.45
CA GLN A 8 -6.57 7.99 6.64
C GLN A 8 -5.43 8.93 6.23
N PHE A 9 -4.40 9.01 7.06
CA PHE A 9 -3.11 9.55 6.67
C PHE A 9 -2.38 8.53 5.80
N VAL A 10 -1.66 9.02 4.80
CA VAL A 10 -0.88 8.21 3.88
C VAL A 10 0.53 8.77 3.83
N LYS A 11 1.52 7.89 4.00
CA LYS A 11 2.93 8.24 3.99
C LYS A 11 3.68 7.38 3.00
N TRP A 12 4.49 8.01 2.16
CA TRP A 12 5.50 7.33 1.36
C TRP A 12 6.88 7.71 1.88
N SER A 13 7.64 6.71 2.30
CA SER A 13 8.99 6.89 2.84
C SER A 13 9.97 6.13 1.97
N PHE A 14 10.97 6.84 1.45
CA PHE A 14 12.01 6.24 0.62
C PHE A 14 13.36 6.47 1.28
N PHE A 15 14.12 5.40 1.43
CA PHE A 15 15.39 5.40 2.12
C PHE A 15 16.54 5.10 1.17
N LYS A 16 17.66 5.80 1.39
CA LYS A 16 18.95 5.57 0.76
C LYS A 16 19.88 4.93 1.77
N ILE A 17 20.58 3.90 1.33
CA ILE A 17 21.59 3.20 2.15
C ILE A 17 22.97 3.82 1.94
N ASP A 18 23.64 4.12 3.05
CA ASP A 18 25.05 4.49 3.06
C ASP A 18 25.91 3.32 2.54
N PRO A 19 26.79 3.52 1.53
CA PRO A 19 27.69 2.49 1.02
C PRO A 19 28.50 1.76 2.10
N ALA A 20 28.83 2.41 3.23
CA ALA A 20 29.54 1.80 4.35
C ALA A 20 28.83 0.56 4.92
N TRP A 21 27.49 0.51 4.84
CA TRP A 21 26.73 -0.67 5.26
C TRP A 21 27.12 -1.94 4.48
N ARG A 22 27.40 -1.81 3.18
CA ARG A 22 27.78 -2.96 2.33
C ARG A 22 29.18 -3.49 2.67
N ALA A 23 30.03 -2.67 3.28
CA ALA A 23 31.36 -3.06 3.71
C ALA A 23 31.36 -3.85 5.04
N LEU A 24 30.24 -3.85 5.79
CA LEU A 24 30.12 -4.60 7.03
C LEU A 24 30.22 -6.11 6.80
N PRO A 25 30.66 -6.89 7.79
CA PRO A 25 30.60 -8.35 7.73
C PRO A 25 29.19 -8.86 7.41
N ALA A 26 29.08 -9.96 6.66
CA ALA A 26 27.78 -10.51 6.25
C ALA A 26 26.85 -10.82 7.43
N ILE A 27 27.41 -11.27 8.56
CA ILE A 27 26.66 -11.54 9.79
C ILE A 27 26.03 -10.26 10.39
N GLU A 28 26.71 -9.12 10.30
CA GLU A 28 26.18 -7.84 10.80
C GLU A 28 25.11 -7.28 9.87
N ARG A 29 25.31 -7.40 8.56
CA ARG A 29 24.28 -7.04 7.57
C ARG A 29 23.02 -7.88 7.77
N GLU A 30 23.18 -9.19 7.96
CA GLU A 30 22.06 -10.11 8.18
C GLU A 30 21.30 -9.77 9.47
N ARG A 31 22.01 -9.52 10.57
CA ARG A 31 21.39 -9.05 11.81
C ARG A 31 20.60 -7.76 11.60
N GLY A 32 21.17 -6.78 10.89
CA GLY A 32 20.49 -5.53 10.57
C GLY A 32 19.22 -5.74 9.74
N LYS A 33 19.26 -6.64 8.74
CA LYS A 33 18.09 -7.02 7.94
C LYS A 33 17.01 -7.68 8.80
N GLN A 34 17.37 -8.64 9.67
CA GLN A 34 16.42 -9.33 10.54
C GLN A 34 15.71 -8.39 11.52
N GLU A 35 16.45 -7.50 12.18
CA GLU A 35 15.86 -6.54 13.12
C GLU A 35 14.95 -5.54 12.40
N PHE A 36 15.35 -5.03 11.22
CA PHE A 36 14.51 -4.15 10.41
C PHE A 36 13.24 -4.85 9.92
N GLU A 37 13.37 -6.08 9.41
CA GLU A 37 12.25 -6.91 8.98
C GLU A 37 11.24 -7.17 10.11
N ALA A 38 11.73 -7.42 11.33
CA ALA A 38 10.89 -7.64 12.49
C ALA A 38 10.02 -6.42 12.83
N VAL A 39 10.60 -5.21 12.76
CA VAL A 39 9.84 -3.96 12.94
C VAL A 39 8.79 -3.84 11.85
N VAL A 40 9.17 -4.01 10.58
CA VAL A 40 8.24 -3.93 9.44
C VAL A 40 7.08 -4.92 9.58
N LYS A 41 7.36 -6.18 9.93
CA LYS A 41 6.32 -7.22 10.08
C LYS A 41 5.37 -6.94 11.24
N ARG A 42 5.88 -6.44 12.36
CA ARG A 42 5.03 -6.04 13.49
C ARG A 42 4.07 -4.93 13.07
N TRP A 43 4.59 -3.85 12.50
CA TRP A 43 3.75 -2.72 12.07
C TRP A 43 2.78 -3.10 10.95
N ALA A 44 3.15 -4.01 10.06
CA ALA A 44 2.25 -4.52 9.02
C ALA A 44 1.02 -5.28 9.58
N SER A 45 1.03 -5.67 10.86
CA SER A 45 -0.14 -6.23 11.55
C SER A 45 -1.04 -5.18 12.21
N GLU A 46 -0.57 -3.93 12.31
CA GLU A 46 -1.25 -2.83 12.99
C GLU A 46 -1.77 -1.78 12.01
N ILE A 47 -1.00 -1.49 10.96
CA ILE A 47 -1.31 -0.52 9.92
C ILE A 47 -1.12 -1.16 8.53
N VAL A 48 -1.67 -0.52 7.51
CA VAL A 48 -1.36 -0.92 6.14
C VAL A 48 0.06 -0.50 5.83
N LEU A 49 0.94 -1.48 5.60
CA LEU A 49 2.34 -1.28 5.27
C LEU A 49 2.71 -2.16 4.07
N ARG A 50 3.14 -1.54 2.98
CA ARG A 50 3.64 -2.25 1.79
C ARG A 50 5.12 -1.91 1.53
N PRO A 51 6.01 -2.93 1.54
CA PRO A 51 7.42 -2.75 1.21
C PRO A 51 7.68 -2.86 -0.31
N TYR A 52 8.61 -2.04 -0.78
CA TYR A 52 9.03 -1.96 -2.17
C TYR A 52 10.55 -1.86 -2.27
N THR A 53 11.12 -2.46 -3.30
CA THR A 53 12.51 -2.23 -3.68
C THR A 53 12.61 -1.23 -4.82
N LEU A 54 13.63 -0.37 -4.74
CA LEU A 54 14.03 0.59 -5.76
C LEU A 54 15.45 0.34 -6.27
N VAL A 55 16.09 -0.75 -5.82
CA VAL A 55 17.44 -1.12 -6.23
C VAL A 55 17.49 -1.27 -7.75
N GLY A 56 18.41 -0.52 -8.38
CA GLY A 56 18.56 -0.49 -9.83
C GLY A 56 17.54 0.38 -10.58
N LEU A 57 16.55 0.95 -9.89
CA LEU A 57 15.55 1.84 -10.50
C LEU A 57 15.90 3.31 -10.32
N ARG A 58 16.48 3.68 -9.17
CA ARG A 58 16.91 5.05 -8.86
C ARG A 58 18.26 5.08 -8.17
N GLY A 59 19.01 6.16 -8.40
CA GLY A 59 20.32 6.37 -7.78
C GLY A 59 20.24 6.93 -6.36
N ASP A 60 19.10 7.48 -5.96
CA ASP A 60 18.91 8.21 -4.71
C ASP A 60 18.01 7.49 -3.71
N ALA A 61 17.51 6.28 -3.97
CA ALA A 61 16.76 5.48 -2.99
C ALA A 61 16.80 3.99 -3.34
N GLU A 62 16.78 3.11 -2.33
CA GLU A 62 16.74 1.64 -2.50
C GLU A 62 15.55 0.97 -1.80
N ILE A 63 15.04 1.56 -0.72
CA ILE A 63 13.95 1.03 0.10
C ILE A 63 12.76 1.96 -0.04
N GLY A 64 11.56 1.42 -0.27
CA GLY A 64 10.31 2.18 -0.29
C GLY A 64 9.28 1.56 0.63
N LEU A 65 8.62 2.38 1.45
CA LEU A 65 7.50 1.98 2.29
C LEU A 65 6.28 2.84 1.98
N TRP A 66 5.16 2.19 1.68
CA TRP A 66 3.84 2.83 1.64
C TRP A 66 3.09 2.49 2.93
N LEU A 67 2.77 3.52 3.71
CA LEU A 67 2.12 3.42 5.01
C LEU A 67 0.75 4.11 4.95
N VAL A 68 -0.27 3.50 5.55
CA VAL A 68 -1.58 4.12 5.75
C VAL A 68 -2.02 3.89 7.19
N SER A 69 -2.38 4.97 7.90
CA SER A 69 -2.87 4.91 9.27
C SER A 69 -3.94 5.97 9.55
N GLU A 70 -4.79 5.74 10.54
CA GLU A 70 -5.72 6.72 11.11
C GLU A 70 -5.09 7.61 12.21
N ARG A 71 -3.84 7.32 12.62
CA ARG A 71 -3.07 8.06 13.62
C ARG A 71 -1.75 8.54 13.02
N LEU A 72 -1.47 9.83 13.13
CA LEU A 72 -0.29 10.44 12.52
C LEU A 72 1.00 10.03 13.25
N GLU A 73 0.91 9.84 14.56
CA GLU A 73 2.01 9.47 15.45
C GLU A 73 2.61 8.10 15.11
N ASP A 74 1.82 7.18 14.55
CA ASP A 74 2.27 5.85 14.10
C ASP A 74 3.49 5.96 13.18
N PHE A 75 3.51 6.95 12.27
CA PHE A 75 4.63 7.12 11.36
C PHE A 75 5.91 7.54 12.06
N THR A 76 5.81 8.34 13.12
CA THR A 76 6.96 8.78 13.90
C THR A 76 7.49 7.64 14.76
N GLU A 77 6.61 6.89 15.41
CA GLU A 77 6.96 5.71 16.20
C GLU A 77 7.63 4.63 15.33
N LEU A 78 7.01 4.28 14.19
CA LEU A 78 7.57 3.34 13.22
C LEU A 78 8.95 3.78 12.73
N HIS A 79 9.10 5.03 12.28
CA HIS A 79 10.40 5.54 11.81
C HIS A 79 11.46 5.51 12.91
N GLY A 80 11.10 5.91 14.13
CA GLY A 80 12.01 5.86 15.29
C GLY A 80 12.53 4.45 15.54
N GLU A 81 11.67 3.44 15.47
CA GLU A 81 12.06 2.03 15.63
C GLU A 81 12.90 1.51 14.46
N LEU A 82 12.57 1.86 13.21
CA LEU A 82 13.39 1.50 12.05
C LEU A 82 14.80 2.08 12.16
N LEU A 83 14.92 3.35 12.54
CA LEU A 83 16.20 4.04 12.71
C LEU A 83 17.01 3.52 13.91
N ALA A 84 16.35 2.94 14.91
CA ALA A 84 17.01 2.31 16.06
C ALA A 84 17.68 0.96 15.72
N THR A 85 17.31 0.31 14.61
CA THR A 85 17.92 -0.95 14.18
C THR A 85 19.38 -0.77 13.72
N PRO A 86 20.21 -1.84 13.69
CA PRO A 86 21.56 -1.77 13.13
C PRO A 86 21.62 -1.28 11.69
N LEU A 87 20.64 -1.66 10.84
CA LEU A 87 20.51 -1.15 9.47
C LEU A 87 20.12 0.35 9.47
N GLY A 88 19.23 0.76 10.38
CA GLY A 88 18.75 2.13 10.52
C GLY A 88 19.85 3.20 10.62
N ARG A 89 20.99 2.85 11.22
CA ARG A 89 22.18 3.73 11.35
C ARG A 89 22.80 4.14 10.01
N TYR A 90 22.51 3.39 8.95
CA TYR A 90 23.01 3.61 7.60
C TYR A 90 21.92 4.10 6.64
N LEU A 91 20.77 4.52 7.16
CA LEU A 91 19.66 5.02 6.36
C LEU A 91 19.62 6.54 6.38
N SER A 92 19.45 7.13 5.20
CA SER A 92 18.95 8.50 5.05
C SER A 92 17.58 8.46 4.38
N VAL A 93 16.77 9.50 4.58
CA VAL A 93 15.40 9.61 4.04
C VAL A 93 15.36 10.73 2.99
N PRO A 94 15.82 10.48 1.75
CA PRO A 94 15.86 11.51 0.71
C PRO A 94 14.48 11.96 0.23
N HIS A 95 13.47 11.08 0.31
CA HIS A 95 12.09 11.41 -0.09
C HIS A 95 11.10 10.94 0.96
N SER A 96 10.18 11.82 1.35
CA SER A 96 9.21 11.59 2.40
C SER A 96 7.95 12.39 2.12
N PHE A 97 6.88 11.76 1.67
CA PHE A 97 5.65 12.45 1.30
C PHE A 97 4.52 12.12 2.28
N LEU A 98 3.99 13.14 2.96
CA LEU A 98 2.83 13.00 3.84
C LEU A 98 1.57 13.54 3.15
N ALA A 99 0.49 12.76 3.18
CA ALA A 99 -0.80 13.13 2.64
C ALA A 99 -1.94 12.52 3.46
N MET A 100 -3.17 12.81 3.06
CA MET A 100 -4.40 12.28 3.65
C MET A 100 -5.43 11.94 2.56
N THR A 101 -6.27 10.94 2.83
CA THR A 101 -7.44 10.67 2.00
C THR A 101 -8.45 11.80 2.09
N LYS A 102 -9.02 12.16 0.95
CA LYS A 102 -10.07 13.18 0.87
C LYS A 102 -10.93 12.88 -0.34
N ARG A 103 -12.24 12.97 -0.17
CA ARG A 103 -13.19 12.90 -1.28
C ARG A 103 -12.82 13.91 -2.38
N SER A 104 -12.76 13.42 -3.62
CA SER A 104 -12.50 14.26 -4.80
C SER A 104 -13.52 15.39 -4.88
N MET A 105 -13.05 16.60 -5.19
CA MET A 105 -13.91 17.74 -5.49
C MET A 105 -14.49 17.68 -6.91
N TYR A 106 -13.87 16.90 -7.80
CA TYR A 106 -14.34 16.70 -9.17
C TYR A 106 -15.23 15.48 -9.24
N VAL A 107 -16.38 15.66 -9.86
CA VAL A 107 -17.33 14.58 -10.12
C VAL A 107 -16.83 13.78 -11.31
N ASP A 108 -16.50 12.52 -11.09
CA ASP A 108 -16.36 11.58 -12.18
C ASP A 108 -17.75 11.09 -12.57
N LYS A 109 -18.33 11.68 -13.62
CA LYS A 109 -19.71 11.43 -14.06
C LYS A 109 -19.98 9.99 -14.48
N TYR A 110 -18.94 9.18 -14.64
CA TYR A 110 -19.10 7.77 -14.95
C TYR A 110 -18.48 6.84 -13.90
N ALA A 111 -18.17 7.35 -12.70
CA ALA A 111 -17.86 6.48 -11.56
C ALA A 111 -19.17 5.90 -11.01
N THR A 112 -19.16 4.62 -10.64
CA THR A 112 -20.25 4.00 -9.89
C THR A 112 -20.33 4.58 -8.48
N GLU A 113 -21.48 4.46 -7.82
CA GLU A 113 -21.63 4.92 -6.43
C GLU A 113 -20.66 4.20 -5.47
N GLU A 114 -20.34 2.94 -5.72
CA GLU A 114 -19.35 2.19 -4.94
C GLU A 114 -17.94 2.72 -5.14
N GLU A 115 -17.54 3.02 -6.38
CA GLU A 115 -16.24 3.63 -6.70
C GLU A 115 -16.09 5.03 -6.09
N ALA A 116 -17.19 5.77 -5.94
CA ALA A 116 -17.20 7.07 -5.29
C ALA A 116 -17.03 6.97 -3.76
N LYS A 117 -17.65 5.95 -3.13
CA LYS A 117 -17.57 5.70 -1.67
C LYS A 117 -16.23 5.12 -1.23
N ARG A 118 -15.56 4.32 -2.07
CA ARG A 118 -14.24 3.74 -1.75
C ARG A 118 -13.10 4.75 -1.68
N ARG A 119 -13.28 6.01 -2.11
CA ARG A 119 -12.19 7.00 -2.19
C ARG A 119 -11.73 7.57 -0.83
N ASP A 120 -12.49 7.34 0.24
CA ASP A 120 -12.09 7.78 1.59
C ASP A 120 -11.12 6.78 2.26
N ILE A 121 -11.03 5.55 1.74
CA ILE A 121 -10.21 4.45 2.26
C ILE A 121 -9.24 4.00 1.17
N ILE A 122 -7.94 4.04 1.46
CA ILE A 122 -6.94 3.45 0.58
C ILE A 122 -6.94 1.94 0.78
N VAL A 123 -7.24 1.22 -0.29
CA VAL A 123 -7.01 -0.21 -0.41
C VAL A 123 -5.89 -0.39 -1.43
N PRO A 124 -4.64 -0.66 -1.01
CA PRO A 124 -3.56 -0.96 -1.96
C PRO A 124 -3.95 -2.14 -2.84
N GLY A 125 -3.64 -2.05 -4.14
CA GLY A 125 -3.77 -3.17 -5.05
C GLY A 125 -2.75 -4.28 -4.78
N GLU A 126 -2.79 -5.29 -5.63
CA GLU A 126 -1.83 -6.40 -5.62
C GLU A 126 -0.84 -6.33 -6.80
N SER A 127 -0.86 -5.22 -7.55
CA SER A 127 0.00 -5.04 -8.70
C SER A 127 1.47 -4.95 -8.32
N LYS A 128 2.31 -5.46 -9.22
CA LYS A 128 3.76 -5.57 -9.02
C LYS A 128 4.47 -4.23 -9.04
N TYR A 129 4.01 -3.26 -9.84
CA TYR A 129 4.70 -1.98 -10.00
C TYR A 129 3.88 -0.85 -9.40
N LEU A 130 4.59 0.06 -8.74
CA LEU A 130 4.05 1.28 -8.15
C LEU A 130 4.87 2.48 -8.64
N PHE A 131 4.19 3.56 -9.05
CA PHE A 131 4.83 4.82 -9.43
C PHE A 131 4.26 5.96 -8.59
N VAL A 132 5.11 6.59 -7.78
CA VAL A 132 4.69 7.61 -6.81
C VAL A 132 5.37 8.94 -7.13
N TYR A 133 4.62 10.04 -7.09
CA TYR A 133 5.22 11.37 -7.21
C TYR A 133 4.38 12.46 -6.52
N PRO A 134 5.04 13.51 -5.99
CA PRO A 134 4.36 14.69 -5.51
C PRO A 134 3.85 15.51 -6.71
N PHE A 135 2.70 16.14 -6.54
CA PHE A 135 2.09 16.95 -7.59
C PHE A 135 1.66 18.32 -7.04
N VAL A 136 2.00 19.38 -7.76
CA VAL A 136 1.71 20.76 -7.41
C VAL A 136 1.12 21.46 -8.63
N LYS A 137 -0.04 22.10 -8.46
CA LYS A 137 -0.65 22.96 -9.48
C LYS A 137 -0.12 24.39 -9.37
N THR A 138 -0.19 25.13 -10.47
CA THR A 138 0.10 26.57 -10.48
C THR A 138 -1.03 27.34 -9.80
N ARG A 139 -0.75 28.55 -9.28
CA ARG A 139 -1.79 29.42 -8.70
C ARG A 139 -2.90 29.77 -9.69
N ALA A 140 -2.57 29.87 -10.98
CA ALA A 140 -3.54 30.10 -12.05
C ALA A 140 -4.64 29.03 -12.09
N TRP A 141 -4.34 27.77 -11.74
CA TRP A 141 -5.33 26.70 -11.60
C TRP A 141 -6.45 27.08 -10.64
N TYR A 142 -6.10 27.63 -9.48
CA TYR A 142 -7.04 27.98 -8.42
C TYR A 142 -7.80 29.27 -8.70
N ALA A 143 -7.34 30.09 -9.64
CA ALA A 143 -8.05 31.27 -10.11
C ALA A 143 -9.15 30.95 -11.13
N LEU A 144 -9.15 29.73 -11.70
CA LEU A 144 -10.19 29.30 -12.63
C LEU A 144 -11.54 29.11 -11.93
N ALA A 145 -12.60 29.46 -12.66
CA ALA A 145 -13.96 29.14 -12.25
C ALA A 145 -14.13 27.62 -12.03
N PRO A 146 -14.95 27.17 -11.07
CA PRO A 146 -15.18 25.75 -10.79
C PRO A 146 -15.57 24.93 -12.03
N GLU A 147 -16.40 25.48 -12.91
CA GLU A 147 -16.90 24.84 -14.12
C GLU A 147 -15.77 24.60 -15.12
N GLU A 148 -14.86 25.56 -15.24
CA GLU A 148 -13.70 25.44 -16.12
C GLU A 148 -12.71 24.40 -15.60
N ARG A 149 -12.48 24.35 -14.28
CA ARG A 149 -11.68 23.27 -13.68
C ARG A 149 -12.31 21.91 -13.92
N GLN A 150 -13.63 21.78 -13.78
CA GLN A 150 -14.34 20.53 -14.06
C GLN A 150 -14.21 20.14 -15.53
N ARG A 151 -14.33 21.07 -16.48
CA ARG A 151 -14.15 20.80 -17.92
C ARG A 151 -12.75 20.23 -18.22
N LEU A 152 -11.71 20.85 -17.65
CA LEU A 152 -10.32 20.40 -17.80
C LEU A 152 -10.09 19.03 -17.15
N MET A 153 -10.71 18.77 -16.00
CA MET A 153 -10.65 17.46 -15.35
C MET A 153 -11.46 16.39 -16.07
N ASP A 154 -12.58 16.73 -16.72
CA ASP A 154 -13.37 15.79 -17.54
C ASP A 154 -12.54 15.28 -18.73
N GLU A 155 -11.70 16.13 -19.34
CA GLU A 155 -10.72 15.72 -20.36
C GLU A 155 -9.67 14.77 -19.77
N HIS A 156 -9.06 15.15 -18.65
CA HIS A 156 -8.05 14.35 -17.94
C HIS A 156 -8.57 12.96 -17.54
N ILE A 157 -9.78 12.90 -16.97
CA ILE A 157 -10.46 11.66 -16.57
C ILE A 157 -10.72 10.78 -17.79
N ARG A 158 -11.11 11.36 -18.94
CA ARG A 158 -11.36 10.62 -20.17
C ARG A 158 -10.11 9.94 -20.70
N VAL A 159 -8.96 10.61 -20.62
CA VAL A 159 -7.66 10.00 -20.96
C VAL A 159 -7.34 8.87 -19.98
N GLY A 160 -7.44 9.11 -18.67
CA GLY A 160 -7.18 8.08 -17.65
C GLY A 160 -7.99 6.80 -17.83
N ARG A 161 -9.27 6.93 -18.23
CA ARG A 161 -10.18 5.79 -18.47
C ARG A 161 -9.78 4.89 -19.66
N LYS A 162 -8.89 5.34 -20.55
CA LYS A 162 -8.29 4.48 -21.59
C LYS A 162 -7.28 3.48 -21.01
N TYR A 163 -6.93 3.63 -19.74
CA TYR A 163 -5.93 2.83 -19.03
C TYR A 163 -6.53 2.17 -17.77
N PRO A 164 -7.55 1.31 -17.91
CA PRO A 164 -8.22 0.68 -16.76
C PRO A 164 -7.31 -0.27 -15.97
N ASP A 165 -6.22 -0.73 -16.58
CA ASP A 165 -5.16 -1.57 -16.01
C ASP A 165 -4.11 -0.78 -15.20
N VAL A 166 -4.29 0.54 -15.07
CA VAL A 166 -3.48 1.42 -14.23
C VAL A 166 -4.37 2.00 -13.14
N LYS A 167 -4.25 1.45 -11.92
CA LYS A 167 -5.04 1.90 -10.77
C LYS A 167 -4.41 3.15 -10.16
N LEU A 168 -5.21 4.20 -10.03
CA LEU A 168 -4.81 5.48 -9.44
C LEU A 168 -5.22 5.57 -7.96
N ASN A 169 -4.26 5.93 -7.12
CA ASN A 169 -4.44 6.36 -5.74
C ASN A 169 -4.05 7.85 -5.64
N THR A 170 -5.03 8.73 -5.42
CA THR A 170 -4.78 10.16 -5.22
C THR A 170 -5.01 10.54 -3.77
N THR A 171 -4.03 11.23 -3.17
CA THR A 171 -4.11 11.76 -1.81
C THR A 171 -3.70 13.23 -1.78
N TYR A 172 -3.98 13.92 -0.69
CA TYR A 172 -3.89 15.37 -0.60
C TYR A 172 -2.99 15.79 0.56
N SER A 173 -2.16 16.81 0.32
CA SER A 173 -1.11 17.26 1.25
C SER A 173 -1.27 18.70 1.71
N TYR A 174 -2.38 19.38 1.38
CA TYR A 174 -2.62 20.78 1.76
C TYR A 174 -2.45 21.01 3.27
N GLY A 175 -1.44 21.81 3.63
CA GLY A 175 -1.12 22.14 5.02
C GLY A 175 -0.45 21.01 5.82
N LEU A 176 -0.18 19.86 5.19
CA LEU A 176 0.53 18.73 5.77
C LEU A 176 1.97 18.63 5.28
N ASP A 177 2.22 19.01 4.01
CA ASP A 177 3.51 18.89 3.34
C ASP A 177 3.63 19.92 2.19
N ASP A 178 4.77 19.97 1.52
CA ASP A 178 5.10 20.99 0.49
C ASP A 178 4.34 20.80 -0.83
N GLN A 179 3.90 19.57 -1.13
CA GLN A 179 3.08 19.27 -2.31
C GLN A 179 1.59 19.46 -2.04
N GLU A 180 0.79 19.55 -3.10
CA GLU A 180 -0.68 19.63 -2.97
C GLU A 180 -1.32 18.25 -3.01
N PHE A 181 -0.75 17.35 -3.80
CA PHE A 181 -1.18 15.98 -3.94
C PHE A 181 0.03 15.04 -3.92
N VAL A 182 -0.21 13.80 -3.51
CA VAL A 182 0.66 12.68 -3.86
C VAL A 182 -0.17 11.70 -4.66
N VAL A 183 0.31 11.40 -5.86
CA VAL A 183 -0.34 10.48 -6.79
C VAL A 183 0.50 9.21 -6.91
N ALA A 184 -0.17 8.08 -6.75
CA ALA A 184 0.42 6.75 -6.75
C ALA A 184 -0.34 5.88 -7.74
N PHE A 185 0.36 5.35 -8.75
CA PHE A 185 -0.21 4.50 -9.79
C PHE A 185 0.29 3.07 -9.63
N GLU A 186 -0.63 2.12 -9.56
CA GLU A 186 -0.37 0.69 -9.46
C GLU A 186 -0.68 0.02 -10.81
N THR A 187 0.22 -0.82 -11.30
CA THR A 187 -0.02 -1.61 -12.53
C THR A 187 0.93 -2.80 -12.61
N ASP A 188 0.56 -3.82 -13.38
CA ASP A 188 1.45 -4.94 -13.74
C ASP A 188 2.16 -4.72 -15.08
N VAL A 189 1.85 -3.62 -15.77
CA VAL A 189 2.36 -3.33 -17.12
C VAL A 189 2.95 -1.91 -17.17
N PRO A 190 4.25 -1.73 -16.85
CA PRO A 190 4.90 -0.41 -16.80
C PRO A 190 4.76 0.44 -18.06
N SER A 191 4.74 -0.18 -19.24
CA SER A 191 4.55 0.54 -20.51
C SER A 191 3.21 1.25 -20.58
N ARG A 192 2.16 0.69 -19.95
CA ARG A 192 0.83 1.28 -19.91
C ARG A 192 0.79 2.56 -19.08
N PHE A 193 1.55 2.58 -17.98
CA PHE A 193 1.73 3.81 -17.20
C PHE A 193 2.54 4.86 -17.98
N LEU A 194 3.57 4.45 -18.71
CA LEU A 194 4.34 5.35 -19.57
C LEU A 194 3.43 6.03 -20.61
N ASP A 195 2.67 5.23 -21.36
CA ASP A 195 1.74 5.72 -22.39
C ASP A 195 0.67 6.66 -21.78
N LEU A 196 0.10 6.28 -20.63
CA LEU A 196 -0.86 7.12 -19.89
C LEU A 196 -0.26 8.49 -19.56
N VAL A 197 0.92 8.53 -18.94
CA VAL A 197 1.55 9.80 -18.53
C VAL A 197 1.93 10.64 -19.75
N GLN A 198 2.37 10.01 -20.85
CA GLN A 198 2.63 10.71 -22.10
C GLN A 198 1.35 11.39 -22.62
N GLU A 199 0.24 10.66 -22.71
CA GLU A 199 -1.03 11.21 -23.20
C GLU A 199 -1.59 12.30 -22.27
N LEU A 200 -1.46 12.12 -20.94
CA LEU A 200 -1.88 13.13 -19.96
C LEU A 200 -1.12 14.46 -20.11
N ARG A 201 0.12 14.45 -20.62
CA ARG A 201 0.88 15.69 -20.88
C ARG A 201 0.26 16.54 -21.99
N GLU A 202 -0.49 15.94 -22.90
CA GLU A 202 -1.13 16.64 -24.02
C GLU A 202 -2.46 17.32 -23.61
N THR A 203 -3.02 16.95 -22.45
CA THR A 203 -4.28 17.55 -21.94
C THR A 203 -4.10 19.01 -21.55
N GLN A 204 -5.16 19.83 -21.66
CA GLN A 204 -5.07 21.25 -21.28
C GLN A 204 -4.77 21.43 -19.78
N ALA A 205 -5.20 20.49 -18.94
CA ALA A 205 -4.93 20.49 -17.51
C ALA A 205 -3.44 20.39 -17.16
N SER A 206 -2.60 19.89 -18.08
CA SER A 206 -1.14 19.76 -17.88
C SER A 206 -0.43 21.11 -17.85
N SER A 207 -0.96 22.14 -18.53
CA SER A 207 -0.42 23.51 -18.53
C SER A 207 -0.44 24.18 -17.15
N TYR A 208 -1.20 23.60 -16.21
CA TYR A 208 -1.28 24.05 -14.83
C TYR A 208 -0.41 23.25 -13.86
N THR A 209 0.49 22.39 -14.34
CA THR A 209 1.43 21.64 -13.51
C THR A 209 2.64 22.51 -13.18
N LEU A 210 2.88 22.75 -11.89
CA LEU A 210 4.08 23.45 -11.41
C LEU A 210 5.22 22.46 -11.12
N ARG A 211 4.90 21.33 -10.50
CA ARG A 211 5.88 20.29 -10.14
C ARG A 211 5.20 18.92 -10.10
N ASP A 212 5.76 17.95 -10.81
CA ASP A 212 5.35 16.54 -10.82
C ASP A 212 6.54 15.58 -10.62
N THR A 213 7.63 16.09 -10.06
CA THR A 213 8.87 15.36 -9.80
C THR A 213 9.28 15.46 -8.32
N PRO A 214 10.00 14.46 -7.78
CA PRO A 214 10.54 13.27 -8.48
C PRO A 214 9.49 12.18 -8.75
N LEU A 215 9.61 11.49 -9.88
CA LEU A 215 8.88 10.25 -10.18
C LEU A 215 9.61 9.05 -9.58
N ILE A 216 8.98 8.35 -8.64
CA ILE A 216 9.59 7.26 -7.88
C ILE A 216 8.97 5.91 -8.31
N PRO A 217 9.64 5.15 -9.19
CA PRO A 217 9.23 3.80 -9.56
C PRO A 217 9.64 2.80 -8.46
N CYS A 218 8.77 1.83 -8.22
CA CYS A 218 8.87 0.85 -7.16
C CYS A 218 8.47 -0.54 -7.67
N ILE A 219 9.14 -1.59 -7.19
CA ILE A 219 8.73 -2.98 -7.40
C ILE A 219 8.29 -3.58 -6.07
N ALA A 220 7.06 -4.08 -6.03
CA ALA A 220 6.48 -4.74 -4.87
C ALA A 220 7.26 -6.01 -4.52
N THR A 221 7.48 -6.24 -3.23
CA THR A 221 8.21 -7.40 -2.72
C THR A 221 7.79 -7.70 -1.28
N SER A 222 8.34 -8.74 -0.67
CA SER A 222 8.23 -8.95 0.77
C SER A 222 9.22 -8.03 1.52
N ALA A 223 8.99 -7.80 2.81
CA ALA A 223 9.95 -7.06 3.64
C ALA A 223 11.36 -7.67 3.56
N ARG A 224 11.44 -9.01 3.53
CA ARG A 224 12.70 -9.73 3.34
C ARG A 224 13.30 -9.54 1.95
N GLY A 225 12.50 -9.70 0.89
CA GLY A 225 12.97 -9.54 -0.48
C GLY A 225 13.49 -8.13 -0.78
N MET A 226 12.85 -7.11 -0.20
CA MET A 226 13.34 -5.72 -0.22
C MET A 226 14.75 -5.62 0.38
N LEU A 227 14.96 -6.23 1.55
CA LEU A 227 16.23 -6.18 2.27
C LEU A 227 17.33 -7.01 1.62
N ASP A 228 17.00 -8.19 1.09
CA ASP A 228 17.97 -9.04 0.39
C ASP A 228 18.44 -8.43 -0.94
N SER A 229 17.60 -7.61 -1.59
CA SER A 229 18.01 -6.88 -2.80
C SER A 229 19.15 -5.88 -2.57
N LEU A 230 19.40 -5.47 -1.33
CA LEU A 230 20.38 -4.43 -0.98
C LEU A 230 21.84 -4.89 -1.11
N ASP A 231 22.08 -6.18 -0.89
CA ASP A 231 23.40 -6.82 -0.91
C ASP A 231 23.49 -8.07 -1.78
N GLY A 232 22.52 -8.26 -2.69
CA GLY A 232 22.52 -9.38 -3.65
C GLY A 232 22.13 -10.72 -3.04
N GLY A 233 21.53 -10.73 -1.84
CA GLY A 233 20.85 -11.91 -1.32
C GLY A 233 19.73 -12.32 -2.27
N THR A 234 19.56 -13.62 -2.51
CA THR A 234 18.59 -14.14 -3.48
C THR A 234 17.22 -13.54 -3.19
N SER A 235 16.73 -12.67 -4.07
CA SER A 235 15.35 -12.20 -4.04
C SER A 235 14.48 -13.40 -4.34
N ALA A 236 14.05 -14.13 -3.30
CA ALA A 236 12.98 -15.09 -3.46
C ALA A 236 11.80 -14.28 -4.01
N SER A 237 11.42 -14.58 -5.25
CA SER A 237 10.20 -14.09 -5.87
C SER A 237 9.03 -14.50 -4.99
N THR A 238 8.70 -13.68 -4.00
CA THR A 238 7.49 -13.84 -3.20
C THR A 238 6.51 -12.78 -3.67
N GLN A 239 5.36 -13.25 -4.13
CA GLN A 239 4.20 -12.41 -4.42
C GLN A 239 3.93 -11.45 -3.25
N PRO A 240 3.37 -10.26 -3.52
CA PRO A 240 3.08 -9.28 -2.50
C PRO A 240 2.27 -9.91 -1.36
N THR A 241 2.70 -9.67 -0.12
CA THR A 241 1.91 -10.02 1.06
C THR A 241 0.59 -9.24 0.97
N PRO A 242 -0.59 -9.88 0.93
CA PRO A 242 -1.87 -9.16 0.85
C PRO A 242 -1.98 -8.19 2.03
N ALA A 243 -2.56 -7.01 1.79
CA ALA A 243 -2.87 -6.08 2.87
C ALA A 243 -3.85 -6.78 3.80
N VAL A 244 -3.43 -7.03 5.04
CA VAL A 244 -4.36 -7.40 6.09
C VAL A 244 -5.19 -6.15 6.38
N GLU A 245 -6.49 -6.21 6.12
CA GLU A 245 -7.42 -5.17 6.56
C GLU A 245 -7.31 -5.03 8.08
N ALA A 246 -6.94 -3.83 8.56
CA ALA A 246 -6.97 -3.52 9.98
C ALA A 246 -8.42 -3.59 10.48
N GLN A 247 -8.77 -4.64 11.22
CA GLN A 247 -10.06 -4.77 11.89
C GLN A 247 -10.02 -4.09 13.27
N PRO A 248 -11.13 -3.48 13.72
CA PRO A 248 -11.17 -2.83 15.03
C PRO A 248 -11.07 -3.86 16.16
N VAL A 249 -10.13 -3.61 17.09
CA VAL A 249 -9.83 -4.48 18.24
C VAL A 249 -11.01 -4.52 19.22
N ALA A 250 -11.58 -5.72 19.40
CA ALA A 250 -12.38 -6.06 20.58
C ALA A 250 -11.54 -6.95 21.52
N THR A 251 -11.63 -6.66 22.81
CA THR A 251 -10.80 -7.16 23.91
C THR A 251 -10.80 -8.68 24.14
N SER A 252 -9.58 -9.25 24.08
CA SER A 252 -8.93 -10.36 24.82
C SER A 252 -9.69 -11.61 25.34
N ALA A 253 -9.14 -12.79 25.01
CA ALA A 253 -8.94 -13.98 25.88
C ALA A 253 -7.78 -14.85 25.32
N PRO A 254 -7.10 -15.71 26.12
CA PRO A 254 -5.71 -16.11 25.86
C PRO A 254 -5.54 -17.20 24.79
N VAL A 255 -4.43 -17.12 24.06
CA VAL A 255 -4.02 -18.03 22.98
C VAL A 255 -3.42 -19.31 23.56
N ALA A 256 -3.97 -20.47 23.15
CA ALA A 256 -3.41 -21.79 23.42
C ALA A 256 -2.27 -22.14 22.43
N ALA A 257 -1.32 -22.97 22.90
CA ALA A 257 -0.10 -23.38 22.18
C ALA A 257 -0.38 -24.15 20.86
N PRO A 258 0.56 -24.16 19.89
CA PRO A 258 0.33 -24.75 18.57
C PRO A 258 0.34 -26.29 18.60
N ALA A 259 -0.64 -26.90 17.93
CA ALA A 259 -0.78 -28.35 17.77
C ALA A 259 0.08 -28.91 16.61
N ARG A 260 0.44 -30.20 16.69
CA ARG A 260 1.27 -30.91 15.70
C ARG A 260 0.41 -31.57 14.61
N VAL A 261 0.98 -31.75 13.42
CA VAL A 261 0.33 -32.35 12.23
C VAL A 261 -0.25 -33.73 12.54
N GLY A 262 -1.56 -33.92 12.31
CA GLY A 262 -2.29 -35.19 12.50
C GLY A 262 -3.41 -35.14 13.55
N GLU A 263 -3.55 -34.03 14.28
CA GLU A 263 -4.59 -33.84 15.31
C GLU A 263 -5.83 -33.17 14.71
N PHE A 264 -7.03 -33.72 14.96
CA PHE A 264 -8.29 -33.08 14.56
C PHE A 264 -8.51 -31.83 15.42
N VAL A 265 -8.57 -30.66 14.79
CA VAL A 265 -8.83 -29.39 15.47
C VAL A 265 -10.34 -29.12 15.45
N PRO A 266 -11.01 -28.95 16.61
CA PRO A 266 -12.41 -28.53 16.64
C PRO A 266 -12.52 -27.07 16.20
N VAL A 267 -13.35 -26.80 15.18
CA VAL A 267 -13.42 -25.49 14.51
C VAL A 267 -14.75 -24.75 14.70
N CYS A 268 -15.88 -25.45 14.78
CA CYS A 268 -17.20 -24.90 15.13
C CYS A 268 -18.19 -26.02 15.45
N LYS A 269 -19.34 -25.71 16.04
CA LYS A 269 -20.45 -26.68 16.16
C LYS A 269 -21.18 -26.84 14.82
N VAL A 270 -21.75 -28.03 14.60
CA VAL A 270 -22.61 -28.36 13.45
C VAL A 270 -23.78 -27.37 13.30
N SER A 271 -24.36 -26.92 14.42
CA SER A 271 -25.46 -25.94 14.42
C SER A 271 -25.05 -24.56 13.91
N GLU A 272 -23.75 -24.27 13.77
CA GLU A 272 -23.23 -22.99 13.32
C GLU A 272 -23.02 -22.95 11.79
N VAL A 273 -23.25 -24.06 11.08
CA VAL A 273 -23.25 -24.12 9.61
C VAL A 273 -24.47 -24.95 9.17
N PRO A 274 -25.68 -24.35 9.13
CA PRO A 274 -26.89 -25.00 8.62
C PRO A 274 -26.72 -25.50 7.17
N ALA A 275 -27.59 -26.43 6.75
CA ALA A 275 -27.56 -26.95 5.38
C ALA A 275 -27.76 -25.82 4.35
N GLY A 276 -26.89 -25.77 3.34
CA GLY A 276 -26.83 -24.71 2.34
C GLY A 276 -25.97 -23.51 2.73
N GLU A 277 -25.44 -23.47 3.96
CA GLU A 277 -24.59 -22.38 4.42
C GLU A 277 -23.09 -22.75 4.42
N SER A 278 -22.26 -21.72 4.53
CA SER A 278 -20.82 -21.87 4.65
C SER A 278 -20.27 -21.00 5.78
N LYS A 279 -19.14 -21.41 6.34
CA LYS A 279 -18.47 -20.68 7.41
C LYS A 279 -16.96 -20.74 7.23
N LEU A 280 -16.33 -19.57 7.31
CA LEU A 280 -14.88 -19.47 7.31
C LEU A 280 -14.35 -19.66 8.73
N VAL A 281 -13.35 -20.51 8.85
CA VAL A 281 -12.62 -20.75 10.09
C VAL A 281 -11.13 -20.61 9.83
N VAL A 282 -10.39 -20.16 10.84
CA VAL A 282 -8.93 -20.07 10.78
C VAL A 282 -8.35 -21.20 11.60
N VAL A 283 -7.59 -22.08 10.95
CA VAL A 283 -6.90 -23.20 11.60
C VAL A 283 -5.41 -23.04 11.34
N ASN A 284 -4.62 -22.88 12.40
CA ASN A 284 -3.15 -22.71 12.32
C ASN A 284 -2.71 -21.58 11.36
N GLY A 285 -3.49 -20.49 11.28
CA GLY A 285 -3.21 -19.35 10.40
C GLY A 285 -3.67 -19.53 8.94
N GLU A 286 -4.30 -20.65 8.59
CA GLU A 286 -4.88 -20.87 7.27
C GLU A 286 -6.41 -20.72 7.31
N GLN A 287 -6.97 -20.01 6.33
CA GLN A 287 -8.42 -19.93 6.16
C GLN A 287 -8.94 -21.19 5.47
N ILE A 288 -9.88 -21.85 6.14
CA ILE A 288 -10.60 -23.02 5.65
C ILE A 288 -12.07 -22.63 5.53
N ALA A 289 -12.65 -22.86 4.36
CA ALA A 289 -14.07 -22.72 4.13
C ALA A 289 -14.77 -24.04 4.45
N LEU A 290 -15.67 -24.01 5.42
CA LEU A 290 -16.57 -25.11 5.73
C LEU A 290 -17.87 -24.93 4.97
N TYR A 291 -18.33 -25.98 4.29
CA TYR A 291 -19.61 -26.01 3.58
C TYR A 291 -20.47 -27.13 4.15
N ASN A 292 -21.74 -26.85 4.38
CA ASN A 292 -22.73 -27.89 4.65
C ASN A 292 -23.62 -28.05 3.41
N VAL A 293 -23.37 -29.09 2.61
CA VAL A 293 -24.18 -29.42 1.43
C VAL A 293 -25.08 -30.58 1.80
N ASP A 294 -26.38 -30.31 1.94
CA ASP A 294 -27.43 -31.29 2.25
C ASP A 294 -27.13 -32.19 3.47
N GLY A 295 -26.53 -31.62 4.51
CA GLY A 295 -26.18 -32.32 5.76
C GLY A 295 -24.79 -32.95 5.78
N SER A 296 -24.04 -32.84 4.67
CA SER A 296 -22.64 -33.28 4.56
C SER A 296 -21.68 -32.11 4.67
N PHE A 297 -20.66 -32.23 5.50
CA PHE A 297 -19.69 -31.17 5.76
C PHE A 297 -18.42 -31.34 4.92
N TYR A 298 -18.04 -30.29 4.21
CA TYR A 298 -16.82 -30.21 3.39
C TYR A 298 -15.92 -29.12 3.94
N ALA A 299 -14.62 -29.38 4.00
CA ALA A 299 -13.61 -28.40 4.39
C ALA A 299 -12.64 -28.22 3.22
N LEU A 300 -12.58 -27.02 2.68
CA LEU A 300 -11.73 -26.67 1.54
C LEU A 300 -10.79 -25.55 1.96
N SER A 301 -9.54 -25.61 1.49
CA SER A 301 -8.65 -24.46 1.62
C SER A 301 -9.30 -23.28 0.91
N ASN A 302 -9.46 -22.14 1.60
CA ASN A 302 -10.05 -20.93 1.01
C ASN A 302 -9.03 -20.16 0.15
N ARG A 303 -8.09 -20.89 -0.47
CA ARG A 303 -7.12 -20.35 -1.41
C ARG A 303 -7.56 -20.78 -2.80
N CYS A 304 -7.88 -19.82 -3.66
CA CYS A 304 -8.00 -20.08 -5.09
C CYS A 304 -6.59 -20.32 -5.63
N SER A 305 -6.36 -21.53 -6.17
CA SER A 305 -5.16 -21.87 -6.94
C SER A 305 -5.21 -21.30 -8.34
#